data_AF-A0A0Q5F5W9-F1
#
_entry.id   AF-A0A0Q5F5W9-F1
#
_cell.length_a   1.000
_cell.length_b   1.000
_cell.length_c   1.000
_cell.angle_alpha   90.00
_cell.angle_beta   90.00
_cell.angle_gamma   90.00
#
_symmetry.space_group_name_H-M   'P 1'
#
loop_
_entity.id
_entity.type
_entity.pdbx_description
1 polymer ?
#
loop_
_entity_poly.entity_id
_entity_poly.type
_entity_poly.pdbx_seq_one_letter_code
_entity_poly.pdbx_strand_id
1 'polypeptide(L)'
;MMPGNVLSTEPVVGRFVGARALAVTNFIDYEDGGIAVNDTSQGHTYQIWRARLIREQVMLGAPNTPEFVLYEGAGITEISFAFDQLMRPVLAFMQAGQPKILWYDSSVPGQVVTNLPAGTITPRVILDDKRVTQAQASDVILAYVRGGNLYFCQQRERFTIERLLATGLESGILRVGFSNRLRLQFMMEVPP
;
A
#
# COMPACT_ATOMS: atom_id res chain seq x y z
N MET A 1 9.96 8.54 -6.15
CA MET A 1 10.30 7.26 -6.80
C MET A 1 11.57 6.64 -6.26
N MET A 2 11.60 5.30 -6.13
CA MET A 2 12.80 4.51 -5.78
C MET A 2 13.90 4.68 -6.86
N PRO A 3 15.10 5.18 -6.52
CA PRO A 3 16.18 5.34 -7.50
C PRO A 3 16.61 3.99 -8.10
N GLY A 4 16.67 3.92 -9.43
CA GLY A 4 17.11 2.72 -10.15
C GLY A 4 16.19 1.50 -10.03
N ASN A 5 15.06 1.61 -9.32
CA ASN A 5 14.13 0.51 -9.05
C ASN A 5 14.80 -0.70 -8.35
N VAL A 6 15.78 -0.43 -7.48
CA VAL A 6 16.54 -1.45 -6.74
C VAL A 6 16.61 -1.09 -5.26
N LEU A 7 16.90 -2.10 -4.43
CA LEU A 7 17.28 -1.85 -3.04
C LEU A 7 18.61 -1.10 -2.96
N SER A 8 18.78 -0.33 -1.88
CA SER A 8 20.08 0.26 -1.55
C SER A 8 21.10 -0.86 -1.32
N THR A 9 22.31 -0.69 -1.84
CA THR A 9 23.41 -1.65 -1.60
C THR A 9 23.87 -1.64 -0.15
N GLU A 10 23.72 -0.50 0.53
CA GLU A 10 24.00 -0.35 1.96
C GLU A 10 22.71 -0.09 2.75
N PRO A 11 22.50 -0.76 3.89
CA PRO A 11 21.35 -0.49 4.75
C PRO A 11 21.33 0.94 5.26
N VAL A 12 20.27 1.69 4.93
CA VAL A 12 20.02 3.00 5.54
C VAL A 12 18.98 2.82 6.64
N VAL A 13 19.46 2.71 7.88
CA VAL A 13 18.60 2.52 9.05
C VAL A 13 17.80 3.80 9.33
N GLY A 14 16.48 3.67 9.34
CA GLY A 14 15.53 4.73 9.63
C GLY A 14 14.31 4.18 10.34
N ARG A 15 13.55 5.06 10.99
CA ARG A 15 12.25 4.69 11.58
C ARG A 15 11.14 5.05 10.60
N PHE A 16 10.08 4.24 10.51
CA PHE A 16 8.85 4.64 9.85
C PHE A 16 8.32 5.94 10.46
N VAL A 17 7.71 6.77 9.62
CA VAL A 17 7.12 8.06 10.02
C VAL A 17 5.62 8.09 9.76
N GLY A 18 4.94 9.04 10.40
CA GLY A 18 3.52 9.29 10.22
C GLY A 18 2.66 8.08 10.61
N ALA A 19 1.54 7.89 9.90
CA ALA A 19 0.64 6.77 10.08
C ALA A 19 1.35 5.40 9.97
N ARG A 20 2.38 5.31 9.12
CA ARG A 20 3.15 4.07 8.94
C ARG A 20 4.05 3.71 10.12
N ALA A 21 4.15 4.55 11.15
CA ALA A 21 4.78 4.16 12.41
C ALA A 21 3.85 3.34 13.32
N LEU A 22 2.52 3.46 13.16
CA LEU A 22 1.53 2.81 14.01
C LEU A 22 1.50 1.29 13.81
N ALA A 23 1.17 0.53 14.86
CA ALA A 23 1.05 -0.92 14.76
C ALA A 23 -0.05 -1.33 13.77
N VAL A 24 0.24 -2.35 12.96
CA VAL A 24 -0.67 -2.89 11.94
C VAL A 24 -0.94 -4.36 12.24
N THR A 25 -2.04 -4.88 11.71
CA THR A 25 -2.35 -6.31 11.69
C THR A 25 -2.88 -6.68 10.31
N ASN A 26 -3.15 -7.95 10.05
CA ASN A 26 -3.83 -8.35 8.81
C ASN A 26 -5.20 -7.67 8.62
N PHE A 27 -5.80 -7.14 9.69
CA PHE A 27 -7.13 -6.56 9.67
C PHE A 27 -7.13 -5.05 9.86
N ILE A 28 -5.98 -4.42 10.09
CA ILE A 28 -5.89 -2.97 10.36
C ILE A 28 -4.62 -2.41 9.73
N ASP A 29 -4.77 -1.38 8.91
CA ASP A 29 -3.66 -0.61 8.34
C ASP A 29 -3.93 0.90 8.51
N TYR A 30 -2.87 1.71 8.43
CA TYR A 30 -2.90 3.16 8.60
C TYR A 30 -2.11 3.85 7.49
N GLU A 31 -2.61 4.99 7.01
CA GLU A 31 -1.94 5.81 5.99
C GLU A 31 -2.17 7.30 6.25
N ASP A 32 -1.15 8.11 6.01
CA ASP A 32 -1.32 9.58 6.00
C ASP A 32 -2.06 9.98 4.72
N GLY A 33 -3.09 10.83 4.85
CA GLY A 33 -3.87 11.29 3.72
C GLY A 33 -4.38 12.72 3.88
N GLY A 34 -5.08 13.17 2.85
CA GLY A 34 -5.75 14.46 2.80
C GLY A 34 -7.04 14.53 3.61
N ILE A 35 -7.73 15.67 3.48
CA ILE A 35 -8.90 16.02 4.27
C ILE A 35 -10.12 15.12 3.98
N ALA A 36 -10.25 14.64 2.75
CA ALA A 36 -11.29 13.72 2.30
C ALA A 36 -10.81 12.86 1.12
N VAL A 37 -11.60 11.83 0.77
CA VAL A 37 -11.41 11.07 -0.47
C VAL A 37 -11.61 11.99 -1.67
N ASN A 38 -10.75 11.88 -2.68
CA ASN A 38 -10.72 12.75 -3.86
C ASN A 38 -10.41 14.24 -3.57
N ASP A 39 -9.94 14.57 -2.36
CA ASP A 39 -9.64 15.95 -1.96
C ASP A 39 -8.19 16.09 -1.49
N THR A 40 -7.38 16.75 -2.32
CA THR A 40 -5.96 17.03 -2.08
C THR A 40 -5.71 18.45 -1.54
N SER A 41 -6.76 19.22 -1.23
CA SER A 41 -6.66 20.65 -0.89
C SER A 41 -5.82 20.97 0.35
N GLN A 42 -5.63 20.00 1.24
CA GLN A 42 -4.80 20.11 2.45
C GLN A 42 -3.50 19.28 2.38
N GLY A 43 -3.14 18.78 1.20
CA GLY A 43 -2.01 17.88 1.00
C GLY A 43 -2.26 16.45 1.50
N HIS A 44 -1.26 15.57 1.34
CA HIS A 44 -1.39 14.13 1.61
C HIS A 44 -1.00 13.71 3.04
N THR A 45 -0.73 14.67 3.93
CA THR A 45 -0.33 14.40 5.32
C THR A 45 -1.17 15.18 6.33
N TYR A 46 -2.41 15.52 5.96
CA TYR A 46 -3.31 16.33 6.79
C TYR A 46 -3.84 15.55 7.99
N GLN A 47 -4.22 14.29 7.79
CA GLN A 47 -4.75 13.42 8.83
C GLN A 47 -4.37 11.96 8.63
N ILE A 48 -4.46 11.18 9.70
CA ILE A 48 -4.26 9.74 9.66
C ILE A 48 -5.59 9.08 9.29
N TRP A 49 -5.55 8.26 8.24
CA TRP A 49 -6.63 7.38 7.82
C TRP A 49 -6.40 5.98 8.36
N ARG A 50 -7.50 5.27 8.61
CA ARG A 50 -7.48 3.88 9.07
C ARG A 50 -8.38 3.03 8.20
N ALA A 51 -7.83 1.92 7.70
CA ALA A 51 -8.62 0.84 7.14
C ALA A 51 -8.77 -0.27 8.18
N ARG A 52 -9.97 -0.86 8.28
CA ARG A 52 -10.24 -2.02 9.13
C ARG A 52 -11.07 -3.05 8.38
N LEU A 53 -10.68 -4.30 8.45
CA LEU A 53 -11.52 -5.42 8.03
C LEU A 53 -12.46 -5.79 9.19
N ILE A 54 -13.77 -5.67 8.95
CA ILE A 54 -14.81 -6.07 9.90
C ILE A 54 -15.75 -7.02 9.16
N ARG A 55 -15.74 -8.30 9.55
CA ARG A 55 -16.42 -9.38 8.82
C ARG A 55 -15.93 -9.42 7.36
N GLU A 56 -16.77 -9.05 6.41
CA GLU A 56 -16.50 -9.08 4.97
C GLU A 56 -16.31 -7.68 4.38
N GLN A 57 -16.29 -6.64 5.23
CA GLN A 57 -16.22 -5.24 4.82
C GLN A 57 -14.89 -4.62 5.22
N VAL A 58 -14.23 -3.98 4.26
CA VAL A 58 -13.11 -3.09 4.50
C VAL A 58 -13.65 -1.68 4.73
N MET A 59 -13.65 -1.27 5.98
CA MET A 59 -14.08 0.04 6.44
C MET A 59 -12.92 1.03 6.36
N LEU A 60 -13.12 2.19 5.76
CA LEU A 60 -12.12 3.26 5.67
C LEU A 60 -12.67 4.55 6.27
N GLY A 61 -11.89 5.24 7.10
CA GLY A 61 -12.29 6.51 7.69
C GLY A 61 -11.12 7.29 8.31
N ALA A 62 -11.41 8.52 8.71
CA ALA A 62 -10.46 9.45 9.33
C ALA A 62 -11.20 10.48 10.22
N PRO A 63 -10.52 11.27 11.06
CA PRO A 63 -11.20 12.23 11.94
C PRO A 63 -12.16 13.20 11.24
N ASN A 64 -11.84 13.66 10.02
CA ASN A 64 -12.69 14.56 9.22
C ASN A 64 -13.46 13.83 8.10
N THR A 65 -13.45 12.51 8.08
CA THR A 65 -14.22 11.73 7.09
C THR A 65 -14.88 10.55 7.78
N PRO A 66 -16.23 10.54 7.90
CA PRO A 66 -16.97 9.42 8.47
C PRO A 66 -16.56 8.08 7.84
N GLU A 67 -16.54 7.03 8.65
CA GLU A 67 -16.17 5.70 8.18
C GLU A 67 -17.19 5.19 7.14
N PHE A 68 -16.71 4.63 6.04
CA PHE A 68 -17.54 4.08 4.96
C PHE A 68 -16.96 2.75 4.46
N VAL A 69 -17.78 1.96 3.77
CA VAL A 69 -17.35 0.71 3.14
C VAL A 69 -16.55 1.03 1.88
N LEU A 70 -15.25 0.77 1.89
CA LEU A 70 -14.40 0.89 0.71
C LEU A 70 -14.57 -0.32 -0.23
N TYR A 71 -14.66 -1.51 0.35
CA TYR A 71 -14.78 -2.76 -0.37
C TYR A 71 -15.54 -3.79 0.47
N GLU A 72 -16.30 -4.66 -0.17
CA GLU A 72 -17.00 -5.76 0.47
C GLU A 72 -16.79 -7.05 -0.33
N GLY A 73 -16.46 -8.13 0.38
CA GLY A 73 -16.26 -9.44 -0.22
C GLY A 73 -16.02 -10.53 0.81
N ALA A 74 -16.59 -11.70 0.56
CA ALA A 74 -16.42 -12.87 1.42
C ALA A 74 -14.97 -13.37 1.40
N GLY A 75 -14.51 -13.84 2.57
CA GLY A 75 -13.22 -14.51 2.74
C GLY A 75 -11.99 -13.59 2.63
N ILE A 76 -12.12 -12.29 2.93
CA ILE A 76 -10.95 -11.42 3.04
C ILE A 76 -10.18 -11.80 4.31
N THR A 77 -8.87 -11.99 4.19
CA THR A 77 -8.02 -12.44 5.31
C THR A 77 -6.92 -11.45 5.66
N GLU A 78 -6.66 -10.48 4.79
CA GLU A 78 -5.55 -9.56 4.92
C GLU A 78 -5.81 -8.30 4.09
N ILE A 79 -5.48 -7.12 4.62
CA ILE A 79 -5.61 -5.83 3.94
C ILE A 79 -4.37 -4.95 4.10
N SER A 80 -4.14 -4.09 3.11
CA SER A 80 -3.28 -2.91 3.21
C SER A 80 -3.79 -1.85 2.27
N PHE A 81 -3.76 -0.58 2.68
CA PHE A 81 -4.29 0.50 1.86
C PHE A 81 -3.33 1.68 1.75
N ALA A 82 -3.52 2.47 0.70
CA ALA A 82 -2.87 3.74 0.47
C ALA A 82 -3.85 4.68 -0.25
N PHE A 83 -3.40 5.90 -0.53
CA PHE A 83 -4.04 6.80 -1.49
C PHE A 83 -3.12 7.03 -2.67
N ASP A 84 -3.67 7.23 -3.85
CA ASP A 84 -2.91 7.81 -4.94
C ASP A 84 -2.78 9.33 -4.84
N GLN A 85 -2.12 9.93 -5.83
CA GLN A 85 -1.89 11.38 -5.87
C GLN A 85 -3.17 12.22 -5.87
N LEU A 86 -4.31 11.67 -6.26
CA LEU A 86 -5.59 12.38 -6.25
C LEU A 86 -6.46 12.00 -5.04
N MET A 87 -5.86 11.45 -3.98
CA MET A 87 -6.61 10.98 -2.80
C MET A 87 -7.66 9.91 -3.13
N ARG A 88 -7.43 9.12 -4.18
CA ARG A 88 -8.26 7.93 -4.48
C ARG A 88 -7.70 6.73 -3.71
N PRO A 89 -8.54 5.97 -2.99
CA PRO A 89 -8.08 4.79 -2.28
C PRO A 89 -7.47 3.77 -3.23
N VAL A 90 -6.40 3.13 -2.77
CA VAL A 90 -5.83 1.91 -3.35
C VAL A 90 -5.76 0.87 -2.24
N LEU A 91 -6.29 -0.32 -2.48
CA LEU A 91 -6.39 -1.39 -1.48
C LEU A 91 -5.77 -2.67 -2.04
N ALA A 92 -4.73 -3.16 -1.40
CA ALA A 92 -4.23 -4.52 -1.59
C ALA A 92 -4.87 -5.45 -0.56
N PHE A 93 -5.29 -6.64 -0.97
CA PHE A 93 -5.98 -7.56 -0.08
C PHE A 93 -5.87 -9.02 -0.53
N MET A 94 -5.97 -9.94 0.44
CA MET A 94 -6.14 -11.37 0.18
C MET A 94 -7.61 -11.72 0.31
N GLN A 95 -8.19 -12.37 -0.69
CA GLN A 95 -9.58 -12.84 -0.65
C GLN A 95 -9.68 -14.27 -1.13
N ALA A 96 -10.16 -15.17 -0.25
CA ALA A 96 -10.29 -16.60 -0.52
C ALA A 96 -8.98 -17.22 -1.08
N GLY A 97 -7.84 -16.82 -0.53
CA GLY A 97 -6.51 -17.25 -0.99
C GLY A 97 -6.00 -16.57 -2.27
N GLN A 98 -6.81 -15.74 -2.93
CA GLN A 98 -6.41 -14.97 -4.11
C GLN A 98 -5.94 -13.56 -3.73
N PRO A 99 -4.68 -13.20 -4.03
CA PRO A 99 -4.16 -11.84 -3.86
C PRO A 99 -4.78 -10.89 -4.90
N LYS A 100 -5.21 -9.70 -4.48
CA LYS A 100 -5.90 -8.70 -5.30
C LYS A 100 -5.47 -7.28 -4.98
N ILE A 101 -5.69 -6.37 -5.93
CA ILE A 101 -5.57 -4.92 -5.75
C ILE A 101 -6.80 -4.21 -6.33
N LEU A 102 -7.40 -3.31 -5.55
CA LEU A 102 -8.40 -2.33 -5.96
C LEU A 102 -7.70 -1.00 -6.21
N TRP A 103 -7.82 -0.46 -7.42
CA TRP A 103 -7.16 0.80 -7.81
C TRP A 103 -7.93 1.52 -8.93
N TYR A 104 -7.71 2.82 -9.08
CA TYR A 104 -8.31 3.59 -10.18
C TYR A 104 -7.54 3.40 -11.47
N ASP A 105 -8.22 2.89 -12.49
CA ASP A 105 -7.66 2.66 -13.82
C ASP A 105 -8.20 3.70 -14.79
N SER A 106 -7.36 4.63 -15.27
CA SER A 106 -7.77 5.69 -16.19
C SER A 106 -8.16 5.23 -17.60
N SER A 107 -7.93 3.98 -17.95
CA SER A 107 -8.34 3.41 -19.25
C SER A 107 -9.80 2.91 -19.24
N VAL A 108 -10.40 2.81 -18.06
CA VAL A 108 -11.80 2.40 -17.87
C VAL A 108 -12.48 3.36 -16.88
N PRO A 109 -13.82 3.41 -16.82
CA PRO A 109 -14.48 4.29 -15.86
C PRO A 109 -14.41 3.72 -14.43
N GLY A 110 -13.41 4.12 -13.66
CA GLY A 110 -13.44 4.02 -12.20
C GLY A 110 -12.43 3.07 -11.56
N GLN A 111 -12.80 2.60 -10.37
CA GLN A 111 -12.02 1.64 -9.59
C GLN A 111 -12.20 0.23 -10.16
N VAL A 112 -11.10 -0.51 -10.31
CA VAL A 112 -11.10 -1.90 -10.75
C VAL A 112 -10.41 -2.79 -9.73
N VAL A 113 -10.86 -4.04 -9.65
CA VAL A 113 -10.18 -5.09 -8.91
C VAL A 113 -9.37 -5.93 -9.90
N THR A 114 -8.06 -6.01 -9.68
CA THR A 114 -7.14 -6.83 -10.47
C THR A 114 -6.60 -7.95 -9.60
N ASN A 115 -6.58 -9.17 -10.14
CA ASN A 115 -5.93 -10.30 -9.51
C ASN A 115 -4.40 -10.15 -9.63
N LEU A 116 -3.70 -10.31 -8.53
CA LEU A 116 -2.24 -10.42 -8.52
C LEU A 116 -1.83 -11.85 -8.86
N PRO A 117 -0.57 -12.09 -9.24
CA PRO A 117 -0.11 -13.43 -9.57
C PRO A 117 -0.32 -14.43 -8.42
N ALA A 118 -0.71 -15.65 -8.77
CA ALA A 118 -0.92 -16.73 -7.80
C ALA A 118 0.35 -17.01 -6.97
N GLY A 119 0.17 -17.43 -5.72
CA GLY A 119 1.26 -17.65 -4.77
C GLY A 119 1.88 -16.36 -4.19
N THR A 120 1.31 -15.20 -4.52
CA THR A 120 1.67 -13.93 -3.87
C THR A 120 1.12 -13.92 -2.44
N ILE A 121 1.96 -13.54 -1.48
CA ILE A 121 1.62 -13.36 -0.08
C ILE A 121 1.92 -11.92 0.37
N THR A 122 1.22 -11.47 1.40
CA THR A 122 1.45 -10.17 2.06
C THR A 122 1.51 -8.97 1.11
N PRO A 123 0.51 -8.76 0.23
CA PRO A 123 0.51 -7.60 -0.63
C PRO A 123 0.32 -6.33 0.20
N ARG A 124 1.21 -5.35 -0.01
CA ARG A 124 1.24 -4.08 0.70
C ARG A 124 1.31 -2.92 -0.27
N VAL A 125 0.61 -1.83 0.03
CA VAL A 125 0.58 -0.62 -0.80
C VAL A 125 0.94 0.63 -0.01
N ILE A 126 1.54 1.60 -0.70
CA ILE A 126 1.99 2.88 -0.15
C ILE A 126 2.13 3.92 -1.26
N LEU A 127 1.80 5.18 -0.98
CA LEU A 127 2.28 6.30 -1.78
C LEU A 127 3.72 6.63 -1.38
N ASP A 128 4.67 6.41 -2.28
CA ASP A 128 6.10 6.40 -1.97
C ASP A 128 6.62 7.73 -1.40
N ASP A 129 6.20 8.86 -1.96
CA ASP A 129 6.58 10.18 -1.49
C ASP A 129 5.39 11.14 -1.48
N LYS A 130 4.96 11.51 -0.27
CA LYS A 130 3.79 12.36 -0.03
C LYS A 130 4.12 13.86 -0.03
N ARG A 131 5.37 14.25 -0.29
CA ARG A 131 5.77 15.66 -0.30
C ARG A 131 5.21 16.34 -1.54
N VAL A 132 4.71 17.57 -1.37
CA VAL A 132 4.16 18.39 -2.47
C VAL A 132 5.16 18.54 -3.62
N THR A 133 6.46 18.68 -3.31
CA THR A 133 7.54 18.78 -4.30
C THR A 133 7.80 17.50 -5.10
N GLN A 134 7.12 16.40 -4.77
CA GLN A 134 7.29 15.08 -5.40
C GLN A 134 6.02 14.57 -6.09
N ALA A 135 4.94 15.38 -6.12
CA ALA A 135 3.64 14.98 -6.67
C ALA A 135 3.71 14.43 -8.11
N GLN A 136 4.60 14.95 -8.96
CA GLN A 136 4.77 14.47 -10.34
C GLN A 136 5.65 13.22 -10.47
N ALA A 137 6.38 12.85 -9.42
CA ALA A 137 7.35 11.76 -9.44
C ALA A 137 6.99 10.61 -8.50
N SER A 138 5.92 10.74 -7.74
CA SER A 138 5.42 9.74 -6.81
C SER A 138 4.45 8.77 -7.48
N ASP A 139 4.41 7.54 -6.99
CA ASP A 139 3.44 6.54 -7.38
C ASP A 139 2.95 5.77 -6.16
N VAL A 140 1.76 5.19 -6.29
CA VAL A 140 1.45 4.04 -5.44
C VAL A 140 2.37 2.89 -5.84
N ILE A 141 3.08 2.38 -4.85
CA ILE A 141 3.90 1.19 -4.92
C ILE A 141 3.09 0.04 -4.35
N LEU A 142 2.96 -1.03 -5.11
CA LEU A 142 2.52 -2.33 -4.64
C LEU A 142 3.77 -3.18 -4.43
N ALA A 143 3.92 -3.78 -3.25
CA ALA A 143 4.99 -4.72 -2.96
C ALA A 143 4.42 -6.01 -2.37
N TYR A 144 5.08 -7.13 -2.65
CA TYR A 144 4.66 -8.43 -2.16
C TYR A 144 5.78 -9.47 -2.25
N VAL A 145 5.58 -10.60 -1.58
CA VAL A 145 6.48 -11.77 -1.69
C VAL A 145 5.80 -12.85 -2.52
N ARG A 146 6.54 -13.48 -3.43
CA ARG A 146 6.08 -14.63 -4.22
C ARG A 146 7.22 -15.62 -4.43
N GLY A 147 7.06 -16.86 -3.97
CA GLY A 147 8.08 -17.90 -4.09
C GLY A 147 9.43 -17.51 -3.47
N GLY A 148 9.41 -16.87 -2.29
CA GLY A 148 10.60 -16.40 -1.59
C GLY A 148 11.27 -15.16 -2.19
N ASN A 149 10.62 -14.48 -3.14
CA ASN A 149 11.17 -13.29 -3.79
C ASN A 149 10.32 -12.06 -3.47
N LEU A 150 10.96 -10.96 -3.09
CA LEU A 150 10.31 -9.65 -2.91
C LEU A 150 10.21 -8.97 -4.27
N TYR A 151 8.98 -8.60 -4.64
CA TYR A 151 8.69 -7.83 -5.83
C TYR A 151 8.09 -6.48 -5.47
N PHE A 152 8.24 -5.52 -6.38
CA PHE A 152 7.38 -4.34 -6.41
C PHE A 152 6.88 -4.02 -7.83
N CYS A 153 5.73 -3.37 -7.88
CA CYS A 153 5.09 -2.82 -9.07
C CYS A 153 4.69 -1.36 -8.81
N GLN A 154 4.52 -0.58 -9.88
CA GLN A 154 4.20 0.85 -9.79
C GLN A 154 2.88 1.20 -10.48
N GLN A 155 2.18 2.21 -9.94
CA GLN A 155 0.93 2.71 -10.48
C GLN A 155 1.06 3.24 -11.92
N ARG A 156 2.11 3.99 -12.27
CA ARG A 156 2.31 4.48 -13.66
C ARG A 156 2.38 3.37 -14.71
N GLU A 157 2.75 2.15 -14.31
CA GLU A 157 2.80 0.96 -15.16
C GLU A 157 1.59 0.05 -14.94
N ARG A 158 0.55 0.58 -14.28
CA ARG A 158 -0.73 -0.09 -14.05
C ARG A 158 -0.52 -1.41 -13.29
N PHE A 159 0.52 -1.46 -12.46
CA PHE A 159 0.98 -2.61 -11.69
C PHE A 159 1.33 -3.87 -12.50
N THR A 160 1.54 -3.74 -13.82
CA THR A 160 1.78 -4.90 -14.71
C THR A 160 3.24 -5.35 -14.80
N ILE A 161 4.18 -4.49 -14.42
CA ILE A 161 5.62 -4.78 -14.50
C ILE A 161 6.15 -5.13 -13.11
N GLU A 162 6.43 -6.42 -12.91
CA GLU A 162 7.06 -6.93 -11.68
C GLU A 162 8.56 -6.68 -11.69
N ARG A 163 9.09 -6.07 -10.62
CA ARG A 163 10.53 -5.89 -10.41
C ARG A 163 11.00 -6.61 -9.18
N LEU A 164 11.99 -7.47 -9.36
CA LEU A 164 12.64 -8.22 -8.29
C LEU A 164 13.52 -7.28 -7.46
N LEU A 165 13.31 -7.26 -6.15
CA LEU A 165 14.11 -6.49 -5.19
C LEU A 165 15.05 -7.38 -4.37
N ALA A 166 14.59 -8.57 -3.97
CA ALA A 166 15.37 -9.52 -3.17
C ALA A 166 14.88 -10.95 -3.40
N THR A 167 15.76 -11.93 -3.16
CA THR A 167 15.48 -13.37 -3.25
C THR A 167 15.77 -14.08 -1.93
N GLY A 168 15.31 -15.32 -1.79
CA GLY A 168 15.64 -16.17 -0.63
C GLY A 168 14.98 -15.74 0.69
N LEU A 169 13.82 -15.07 0.61
CA LEU A 169 13.07 -14.65 1.78
C LEU A 169 12.24 -15.80 2.36
N GLU A 170 12.35 -15.99 3.67
CA GLU A 170 11.52 -16.91 4.46
C GLU A 170 10.33 -16.20 5.14
N SER A 171 10.24 -14.88 4.96
CA SER A 171 9.28 -13.98 5.62
C SER A 171 8.40 -13.22 4.62
N GLY A 172 7.22 -12.80 5.05
CA GLY A 172 6.34 -11.88 4.32
C GLY A 172 6.56 -10.41 4.72
N ILE A 173 5.83 -9.50 4.07
CA ILE A 173 5.86 -8.08 4.38
C ILE A 173 4.81 -7.76 5.45
N LEU A 174 5.24 -7.38 6.65
CA LEU A 174 4.34 -6.84 7.66
C LEU A 174 3.86 -5.44 7.26
N ARG A 175 4.80 -4.57 6.87
CA ARG A 175 4.53 -3.16 6.54
C ARG A 175 5.48 -2.63 5.48
N VAL A 176 4.99 -1.69 4.67
CA VAL A 176 5.80 -0.86 3.79
C VAL A 176 5.55 0.61 4.12
N GLY A 177 6.57 1.46 4.02
CA GLY A 177 6.44 2.86 4.36
C GLY A 177 7.72 3.65 4.16
N PHE A 178 7.61 4.97 4.26
CA PHE A 178 8.75 5.86 4.18
C PHE A 178 9.38 6.05 5.57
N SER A 179 10.70 6.21 5.60
CA SER A 179 11.44 6.46 6.83
C SER A 179 11.82 7.92 7.02
N ASN A 180 12.22 8.26 8.24
CA ASN A 180 12.79 9.57 8.58
C ASN A 180 14.14 9.89 7.88
N ARG A 181 14.65 8.97 7.05
CA ARG A 181 15.83 9.14 6.19
C ARG A 181 15.48 9.27 4.71
N LEU A 182 14.20 9.49 4.40
CA LEU A 182 13.70 9.58 3.03
C LEU A 182 13.99 8.31 2.22
N ARG A 183 13.69 7.15 2.81
CA ARG A 183 13.84 5.85 2.17
C ARG A 183 12.54 5.07 2.30
N LEU A 184 12.09 4.49 1.19
CA LEU A 184 11.08 3.45 1.23
C LEU A 184 11.69 2.20 1.87
N GLN A 185 10.99 1.61 2.83
CA GLN A 185 11.46 0.47 3.59
C GLN A 185 10.35 -0.57 3.76
N PHE A 186 10.77 -1.82 3.89
CA PHE A 186 9.91 -2.98 4.09
C PHE A 186 10.23 -3.58 5.46
N MET A 187 9.22 -3.71 6.31
CA MET A 187 9.30 -4.46 7.55
C MET A 187 8.86 -5.88 7.26
N MET A 188 9.77 -6.82 7.49
CA MET A 188 9.53 -8.24 7.23
C MET A 188 9.15 -8.95 8.52
N GLU A 189 8.26 -9.93 8.42
CA GLU A 189 7.87 -10.79 9.54
C GLU A 189 7.63 -12.21 9.00
N VAL A 190 8.04 -13.22 9.77
CA VAL A 190 7.68 -14.60 9.45
C VAL A 190 6.16 -14.70 9.60
N PRO A 191 5.41 -15.03 8.53
CA PRO A 191 3.97 -15.18 8.64
C PRO A 191 3.65 -16.23 9.71
N PRO A 192 2.65 -16.00 10.57
CA PRO A 192 2.28 -16.94 11.62
C PRO A 192 1.85 -18.31 11.09
#